data_AF-A0A6M0CD25-F1
#
_entry.id   AF-A0A6M0CD25-F1
#
_cell.length_a   1.000
_cell.length_b   1.000
_cell.length_c   1.000
_cell.angle_alpha   90.00
_cell.angle_beta   90.00
_cell.angle_gamma   90.00
#
_symmetry.space_group_name_H-M   'P 1'
#
loop_
_entity.id
_entity.type
_entity.pdbx_description
1 polymer ?
#
loop_
_entity_poly.entity_id
_entity_poly.type
_entity_poly.pdbx_seq_one_letter_code
_entity_poly.pdbx_strand_id
1 'polypeptide(L)'
;MSQIGLFVGSTTGKTETAAETVQKEFGGEDIVTILNVADIEASELENYDKIIIGCPTWDIGALQSDWEGLFDDLDSIDFSGKKVAYFGTG
;
A
#
# COMPACT_ATOMS: atom_id res chain seq x y z
N MET A 1 -2.47 -18.01 1.86
CA MET A 1 -2.38 -16.56 2.03
C MET A 1 -1.08 -16.10 1.40
N SER A 2 -1.14 -15.09 0.54
CA SER A 2 0.04 -14.49 -0.07
C SER A 2 0.95 -13.92 1.01
N GLN A 3 2.26 -13.85 0.76
CA GLN A 3 3.24 -13.55 1.80
C GLN A 3 3.39 -12.05 2.09
N ILE A 4 2.95 -11.20 1.17
CA ILE A 4 3.17 -9.75 1.18
C ILE A 4 1.87 -9.04 0.84
N GLY A 5 1.48 -8.06 1.66
CA GLY A 5 0.39 -7.13 1.34
C GLY A 5 0.97 -5.85 0.73
N LEU A 6 0.56 -5.51 -0.49
CA LEU A 6 0.91 -4.26 -1.16
C LEU A 6 -0.32 -3.36 -1.17
N PHE A 7 -0.28 -2.30 -0.36
CA PHE A 7 -1.36 -1.33 -0.21
C PHE A 7 -1.04 -0.12 -1.09
N VAL A 8 -1.93 0.23 -2.02
CA VAL A 8 -1.69 1.28 -3.00
C VAL A 8 -2.83 2.29 -3.03
N GLY A 9 -2.47 3.58 -3.07
CA GLY A 9 -3.39 4.67 -3.38
C GLY A 9 -2.94 5.35 -4.68
N SER A 10 -3.87 5.69 -5.56
CA SER A 10 -3.56 6.16 -6.91
C SER A 10 -4.72 6.95 -7.51
N THR A 11 -4.46 8.19 -7.94
CA THR A 11 -5.50 9.03 -8.58
C THR A 11 -5.53 8.87 -10.11
N THR A 12 -4.36 8.73 -10.74
CA THR A 12 -4.21 8.66 -12.21
C THR A 12 -3.66 7.32 -12.72
N GLY A 13 -3.64 6.30 -11.85
CA GLY A 13 -3.22 4.93 -12.17
C GLY A 13 -1.71 4.68 -12.18
N LYS A 14 -0.85 5.70 -12.01
CA LYS A 14 0.60 5.51 -12.13
C LYS A 14 1.22 4.68 -11.01
N THR A 15 0.83 4.93 -9.76
CA THR A 15 1.29 4.14 -8.62
C THR A 15 0.73 2.72 -8.68
N GLU A 16 -0.49 2.55 -9.20
CA GLU A 16 -1.12 1.24 -9.41
C GLU A 16 -0.36 0.41 -10.47
N THR A 17 -0.03 0.99 -11.63
CA THR A 17 0.82 0.30 -12.62
C THR A 17 2.20 -0.07 -12.06
N ALA A 18 2.77 0.78 -11.19
CA ALA A 18 4.00 0.44 -10.49
C ALA A 18 3.80 -0.70 -9.48
N ALA A 19 2.67 -0.75 -8.77
CA ALA A 19 2.30 -1.87 -7.89
C ALA A 19 2.18 -3.19 -8.64
N GLU A 20 1.50 -3.19 -9.79
CA GLU A 20 1.38 -4.36 -10.68
C GLU A 20 2.76 -4.86 -11.13
N THR A 21 3.66 -3.92 -11.47
CA THR A 21 5.04 -4.25 -11.84
C THR A 21 5.78 -4.90 -10.67
N VAL A 22 5.67 -4.35 -9.46
CA VAL A 22 6.26 -4.93 -8.24
C VAL A 22 5.72 -6.35 -8.02
N GLN A 23 4.40 -6.55 -8.01
CA GLN A 23 3.80 -7.87 -7.84
C GLN A 23 4.33 -8.88 -8.86
N LYS A 24 4.41 -8.49 -10.13
CA LYS A 24 4.94 -9.35 -11.20
C LYS A 24 6.39 -9.77 -10.95
N GLU A 25 7.27 -8.82 -10.58
CA GLU A 25 8.69 -9.11 -10.32
C GLU A 25 8.92 -9.98 -9.08
N PHE A 26 8.00 -9.91 -8.09
CA PHE A 26 8.03 -10.80 -6.92
C PHE A 26 7.50 -12.22 -7.19
N GLY A 27 6.89 -12.47 -8.36
CA GLY A 27 6.38 -13.78 -8.75
C GLY A 27 4.85 -13.88 -8.86
N GLY A 28 4.13 -12.76 -8.84
CA GLY A 28 2.69 -12.69 -9.10
C GLY A 28 1.80 -12.70 -7.84
N GLU A 29 0.50 -12.89 -8.06
CA GLU A 29 -0.58 -12.79 -7.06
C GLU A 29 -0.44 -13.77 -5.88
N ASP A 30 0.16 -14.94 -6.11
CA ASP A 30 0.42 -15.94 -5.08
C ASP A 30 1.42 -15.45 -4.02
N ILE A 31 2.26 -14.46 -4.36
CA ILE A 31 3.31 -13.92 -3.48
C ILE A 31 2.90 -12.56 -2.92
N VAL A 32 2.34 -11.68 -3.75
CA VAL A 32 1.97 -10.31 -3.39
C VAL A 32 0.49 -10.09 -3.68
N THR A 33 -0.28 -9.74 -2.67
CA THR A 33 -1.67 -9.26 -2.83
C THR A 33 -1.65 -7.75 -2.95
N ILE A 34 -2.19 -7.20 -4.04
CA ILE A 34 -2.38 -5.75 -4.19
C ILE A 34 -3.75 -5.39 -3.63
N LEU A 35 -3.81 -4.37 -2.76
CA LEU A 35 -5.03 -3.82 -2.19
C LEU A 35 -5.07 -2.32 -2.42
N ASN A 36 -6.15 -1.84 -3.02
CA ASN A 36 -6.39 -0.40 -3.12
C ASN A 36 -6.88 0.11 -1.76
N VAL A 37 -6.22 1.14 -1.22
CA VAL A 37 -6.60 1.72 0.08
C VAL A 37 -7.98 2.36 0.08
N ALA A 38 -8.52 2.71 -1.09
CA ALA A 38 -9.90 3.19 -1.22
C ALA A 38 -10.94 2.10 -0.91
N ASP A 39 -10.56 0.82 -0.98
CA ASP A 39 -11.48 -0.32 -0.89
C ASP A 39 -11.29 -1.17 0.39
N ILE A 40 -10.44 -0.71 1.32
CA ILE A 40 -10.08 -1.45 2.54
C ILE A 40 -10.13 -0.57 3.79
N GLU A 41 -10.15 -1.22 4.94
CA GLU A 41 -9.98 -0.59 6.26
C GLU A 41 -8.53 -0.76 6.73
N ALA A 42 -8.04 0.12 7.62
CA ALA A 42 -6.65 0.08 8.12
C ALA A 42 -6.31 -1.25 8.82
N SER A 43 -7.30 -1.93 9.41
CA SER A 43 -7.14 -3.23 10.05
C SER A 43 -6.67 -4.34 9.09
N GLU A 44 -6.85 -4.16 7.78
CA GLU A 44 -6.36 -5.11 6.77
C GLU A 44 -4.83 -5.20 6.77
N LEU A 45 -4.12 -4.16 7.22
CA LEU A 45 -2.65 -4.17 7.35
C LEU A 45 -2.18 -5.16 8.44
N GLU A 46 -3.03 -5.47 9.42
CA GLU A 46 -2.68 -6.40 10.51
C GLU A 46 -2.47 -7.83 10.01
N ASN A 47 -3.15 -8.20 8.91
CA ASN A 47 -3.10 -9.53 8.30
C ASN A 47 -1.74 -9.90 7.68
N TYR A 48 -0.81 -8.94 7.57
CA TYR A 48 0.47 -9.13 6.88
C TYR A 48 1.68 -8.80 7.75
N ASP A 49 2.68 -9.68 7.75
CA ASP A 49 3.99 -9.42 8.37
C ASP A 49 4.96 -8.68 7.44
N LYS A 50 4.69 -8.72 6.13
CA LYS A 50 5.47 -8.03 5.09
C LYS A 50 4.53 -7.10 4.33
N ILE A 51 4.83 -5.81 4.35
CA ILE A 51 3.96 -4.76 3.84
C ILE A 51 4.75 -3.93 2.82
N ILE A 52 4.11 -3.60 1.72
CA ILE A 52 4.60 -2.61 0.75
C ILE A 52 3.55 -1.50 0.66
N ILE A 53 3.97 -0.25 0.83
CA ILE A 53 3.11 0.93 0.76
C ILE A 53 3.42 1.68 -0.54
N GLY A 54 2.40 1.86 -1.38
CA GLY A 54 2.45 2.64 -2.60
C GLY A 54 1.64 3.92 -2.46
N CYS A 55 2.30 5.07 -2.33
CA CYS A 55 1.63 6.36 -2.19
C CYS A 55 2.31 7.43 -3.06
N PRO A 56 1.61 8.06 -4.02
CA PRO A 56 2.14 9.19 -4.75
C PRO A 56 2.04 10.47 -3.91
N THR A 57 2.91 11.44 -4.21
CA THR A 57 2.76 12.80 -3.67
C THR A 57 1.79 13.60 -4.54
N TRP A 58 0.83 14.28 -3.90
CA TRP A 58 -0.12 15.19 -4.56
C TRP A 58 0.06 16.63 -4.08
N ASP A 59 -0.54 17.55 -4.84
CA ASP A 59 -0.47 19.00 -4.63
C ASP A 59 0.96 19.47 -4.35
N ILE A 60 1.21 20.03 -3.17
CA ILE A 60 2.52 20.53 -2.74
C ILE A 60 2.91 19.77 -1.47
N GLY A 61 3.29 18.51 -1.64
CA GLY A 61 3.77 17.65 -0.54
C GLY A 61 2.66 16.96 0.26
N ALA A 62 1.44 16.90 -0.28
CA ALA A 62 0.32 16.20 0.33
C ALA A 62 0.34 14.70 0.00
N LEU A 63 -0.32 13.92 0.86
CA LEU A 63 -0.66 12.54 0.55
C LEU A 63 -1.73 12.50 -0.55
N GLN A 64 -1.83 11.36 -1.22
CA GLN A 64 -2.98 11.07 -2.07
C GLN A 64 -4.25 10.95 -1.21
N SER A 65 -5.40 11.39 -1.73
CA SER A 65 -6.63 11.57 -0.94
C SER A 65 -7.14 10.33 -0.20
N ASP A 66 -7.00 9.12 -0.77
CA ASP A 66 -7.45 7.89 -0.10
C ASP A 66 -6.48 7.52 1.04
N TRP A 67 -5.17 7.72 0.83
CA TRP A 67 -4.18 7.60 1.89
C TRP A 67 -4.36 8.64 2.98
N GLU A 68 -4.71 9.88 2.64
CA GLU A 68 -5.01 10.93 3.61
C GLU A 68 -6.19 10.55 4.49
N GLY A 69 -7.25 9.99 3.91
CA GLY A 69 -8.42 9.50 4.64
C GLY A 69 -8.11 8.34 5.60
N LEU A 70 -7.17 7.46 5.23
CA LEU A 70 -6.77 6.31 6.04
C LEU A 70 -5.67 6.63 7.08
N PHE A 71 -5.00 7.78 6.96
CA PHE A 71 -3.74 8.03 7.66
C PHE A 71 -3.88 8.02 9.19
N ASP A 72 -4.92 8.67 9.72
CA ASP A 72 -5.15 8.75 11.17
C ASP A 72 -5.47 7.37 11.78
N ASP A 73 -6.10 6.48 11.02
CA ASP A 73 -6.44 5.13 11.49
C ASP A 73 -5.19 4.24 11.63
N LEU A 74 -4.09 4.57 10.95
CA LEU A 74 -2.83 3.84 11.06
C LEU A 74 -2.21 3.93 12.46
N ASP A 75 -2.53 4.95 13.25
CA ASP A 75 -2.09 5.08 14.65
C ASP A 75 -2.61 3.94 15.54
N SER A 76 -3.69 3.26 15.12
CA SER A 76 -4.27 2.12 15.84
C SER A 76 -3.60 0.78 15.51
N ILE A 77 -2.74 0.73 14.49
CA ILE A 77 -2.15 -0.50 13.96
C ILE A 77 -0.80 -0.79 14.63
N ASP A 78 -0.62 -2.01 15.14
CA ASP A 78 0.68 -2.45 15.65
C ASP A 78 1.60 -2.91 14.51
N PHE A 79 2.61 -2.09 14.20
CA PHE A 79 3.64 -2.42 13.22
C PHE A 79 4.85 -3.16 13.81
N SER A 80 4.84 -3.49 15.10
CA SER A 80 5.96 -4.17 15.76
C SER A 80 6.27 -5.51 15.09
N GLY A 81 7.51 -5.68 14.65
CA GLY A 81 7.98 -6.90 13.97
C GLY A 81 7.58 -7.03 12.50
N LYS A 82 6.72 -6.14 11.99
CA LYS A 82 6.37 -6.10 10.56
C LYS A 82 7.52 -5.50 9.75
N LYS A 83 7.76 -6.02 8.55
CA LYS A 83 8.74 -5.49 7.60
C LYS A 83 8.03 -4.66 6.54
N VAL A 84 8.34 -3.36 6.51
CA VAL A 84 7.64 -2.40 5.65
C VAL A 84 8.60 -1.81 4.61
N ALA A 85 8.16 -1.74 3.36
CA ALA A 85 8.83 -1.02 2.27
C ALA A 85 7.87 0.03 1.67
N TYR A 86 8.43 1.08 1.06
CA TYR A 86 7.67 2.20 0.52
C TYR A 86 8.11 2.51 -0.92
N PHE A 87 7.16 2.88 -1.76
CA PHE A 87 7.41 3.48 -3.07
C PHE A 87 6.32 4.50 -3.40
N GLY A 88 6.60 5.35 -4.38
CA GLY A 88 5.64 6.36 -4.82
C GLY A 88 6.06 6.95 -6.16
N THR A 89 5.07 7.33 -6.97
CA THR A 89 5.30 8.20 -8.11
C THR A 89 5.19 9.66 -7.66
N GLY A 90 5.82 10.59 -8.38
CA GLY A 90 5.74 12.03 -8.11
C GLY A 90 5.56 12.80 -9.39
#